data_AF-A0A7C1RXJ4-F1
#
_entry.id   AF-A0A7C1RXJ4-F1
#
_cell.length_a   1.000
_cell.length_b   1.000
_cell.length_c   1.000
_cell.angle_alpha   90.00
_cell.angle_beta   90.00
_cell.angle_gamma   90.00
#
_symmetry.space_group_name_H-M   'P 1'
#
loop_
_entity.id
_entity.type
_entity.pdbx_description
1 polymer ?
#
loop_
_entity_poly.entity_id
_entity_poly.type
_entity_poly.pdbx_seq_one_letter_code
_entity_poly.pdbx_strand_id
1 'polypeptide(L)'
;MINRQEIMDLAREFGLAPNVVEKDYVLGWLLAGIANHPELGKAWVFKGGTCLKKCYFETYRFSEDLDFTLRDDKTLNETRLKKMFNEIADWIYDQSGIECPRDTFRFEVYENKRGGMSAEGRVGYRGPMQRRGNSPR
;
A
#
# COMPACT_ATOMS: atom_id res chain seq x y z
N MET A 1 -17.44 -3.47 -1.60
CA MET A 1 -16.38 -3.03 -2.52
C MET A 1 -16.92 -1.86 -3.31
N ILE A 2 -16.14 -0.78 -3.46
CA ILE A 2 -16.53 0.33 -4.35
C ILE A 2 -16.48 -0.15 -5.80
N ASN A 3 -17.52 0.09 -6.58
CA ASN A 3 -17.57 -0.28 -7.98
C ASN A 3 -17.01 0.84 -8.88
N ARG A 4 -16.85 0.56 -10.18
CA ARG A 4 -16.33 1.51 -11.16
C ARG A 4 -17.14 2.82 -11.22
N GLN A 5 -18.47 2.74 -11.14
CA GLN A 5 -19.33 3.92 -11.21
C GLN A 5 -19.12 4.81 -9.98
N GLU A 6 -19.06 4.23 -8.79
CA GLU A 6 -18.78 4.96 -7.55
C GLU A 6 -17.39 5.64 -7.58
N ILE A 7 -16.36 5.00 -8.15
CA ILE A 7 -15.06 5.65 -8.37
C ILE A 7 -15.20 6.87 -9.29
N MET A 8 -15.97 6.75 -10.38
CA MET A 8 -16.18 7.86 -11.31
C MET A 8 -16.98 9.00 -10.67
N ASP A 9 -17.93 8.68 -9.79
CA ASP A 9 -18.75 9.66 -9.09
C ASP A 9 -17.92 10.44 -8.07
N LEU A 10 -17.15 9.75 -7.22
CA LEU A 10 -16.21 10.37 -6.29
C LEU A 10 -15.13 11.19 -7.01
N ALA A 11 -14.65 10.72 -8.16
CA ALA A 11 -13.68 11.46 -8.97
C ALA A 11 -14.25 12.80 -9.46
N ARG A 12 -15.52 12.82 -9.87
CA ARG A 12 -16.22 14.06 -10.26
C ARG A 12 -16.45 14.97 -9.07
N GLU A 13 -16.92 14.42 -7.95
CA GLU A 13 -17.17 15.18 -6.72
C GLU A 13 -15.91 15.86 -6.18
N PHE A 14 -14.79 15.13 -6.14
CA PHE A 14 -13.53 15.65 -5.65
C PHE A 14 -12.73 16.44 -6.69
N GLY A 15 -13.17 16.49 -7.95
CA GLY A 15 -12.42 17.13 -9.04
C GLY A 15 -11.08 16.44 -9.33
N LEU A 16 -11.01 15.13 -9.15
CA LEU A 16 -9.80 14.31 -9.29
C LEU A 16 -9.89 13.38 -10.49
N ALA A 17 -8.72 12.92 -10.97
CA ALA A 17 -8.69 11.86 -11.96
C ALA A 17 -9.13 10.52 -11.31
N PRO A 18 -9.95 9.68 -11.98
CA PRO A 18 -10.44 8.42 -11.40
C PRO A 18 -9.34 7.48 -10.89
N ASN A 19 -8.16 7.50 -11.50
CA ASN A 19 -7.02 6.70 -11.04
C ASN A 19 -6.45 7.18 -9.71
N VAL A 20 -6.54 8.47 -9.39
CA VAL A 20 -6.10 9.00 -8.09
C VAL A 20 -7.03 8.51 -6.99
N VAL A 21 -8.35 8.54 -7.23
CA VAL A 21 -9.36 8.02 -6.31
C VAL A 21 -9.21 6.51 -6.11
N GLU A 22 -9.08 5.74 -7.19
CA GLU A 22 -8.85 4.30 -7.10
C GLU A 22 -7.58 3.98 -6.32
N LYS A 23 -6.48 4.68 -6.60
CA LYS A 23 -5.21 4.42 -5.93
C LYS A 23 -5.28 4.74 -4.44
N ASP A 24 -5.94 5.83 -4.06
CA ASP A 24 -6.15 6.18 -2.65
C ASP A 24 -7.01 5.14 -1.90
N TYR A 25 -7.99 4.57 -2.61
CA TYR A 25 -8.83 3.48 -2.10
C TYR A 25 -7.99 2.20 -1.88
N VAL A 26 -7.17 1.81 -2.86
CA VAL A 26 -6.31 0.63 -2.77
C VAL A 26 -5.24 0.79 -1.68
N LEU A 27 -4.65 1.98 -1.52
CA LEU A 27 -3.72 2.26 -0.43
C LEU A 27 -4.38 2.09 0.94
N GLY A 28 -5.67 2.42 1.07
CA GLY A 28 -6.44 2.15 2.29
C GLY A 28 -6.52 0.66 2.60
N TRP A 29 -6.76 -0.18 1.59
CA TRP A 29 -6.76 -1.64 1.75
C TRP A 29 -5.39 -2.21 2.08
N LEU A 30 -4.33 -1.69 1.46
CA LEU A 30 -2.97 -2.11 1.77
C LEU A 30 -2.59 -1.77 3.22
N LEU A 31 -2.95 -0.56 3.68
CA LEU A 31 -2.79 -0.15 5.08
C LEU A 31 -3.57 -1.07 6.03
N ALA A 32 -4.82 -1.38 5.69
CA ALA A 32 -5.65 -2.29 6.49
C ALA A 32 -5.04 -3.69 6.55
N GLY A 33 -4.51 -4.22 5.44
CA GLY A 33 -3.84 -5.51 5.39
C GLY A 33 -2.57 -5.55 6.23
N ILE A 34 -1.72 -4.51 6.15
CA ILE A 34 -0.52 -4.38 6.99
C ILE A 34 -0.90 -4.31 8.47
N ALA A 35 -1.91 -3.52 8.82
CA ALA A 35 -2.35 -3.35 10.21
C ALA A 35 -2.95 -4.64 10.80
N ASN A 36 -3.62 -5.47 10.00
CA ASN A 36 -4.21 -6.73 10.44
C ASN A 36 -3.22 -7.92 10.40
N HIS A 37 -2.08 -7.79 9.72
CA HIS A 37 -1.09 -8.86 9.68
C HIS A 37 -0.47 -9.08 11.09
N PRO A 38 -0.48 -10.32 11.63
CA PRO A 38 -0.09 -10.60 13.02
C PRO A 38 1.29 -10.07 13.43
N GLU A 39 2.24 -10.10 12.49
CA GLU A 39 3.60 -9.60 12.71
C GLU A 39 3.76 -8.10 12.40
N LEU A 40 3.22 -7.62 11.26
CA LEU A 40 3.48 -6.26 10.79
C LEU A 40 2.70 -5.23 11.61
N GLY A 41 1.44 -5.50 11.95
CA GLY A 41 0.59 -4.57 12.69
C GLY A 41 1.12 -4.19 14.07
N LYS A 42 1.98 -5.03 14.67
CA LYS A 42 2.63 -4.77 15.97
C LYS A 42 4.02 -4.13 15.82
N ALA A 43 4.70 -4.37 14.71
CA ALA A 43 6.10 -4.01 14.52
C ALA A 43 6.29 -2.74 13.67
N TRP A 44 5.34 -2.43 12.79
CA TRP A 44 5.44 -1.32 11.85
C TRP A 44 4.59 -0.14 12.31
N VAL A 45 5.22 1.02 12.48
CA VAL A 45 4.56 2.26 12.89
C VAL A 45 4.40 3.15 11.67
N PHE A 46 3.14 3.41 11.27
CA PHE A 46 2.82 4.22 10.10
C PHE A 46 3.14 5.71 10.33
N LYS A 47 3.82 6.34 9.37
CA LYS A 47 4.29 7.73 9.45
C LYS A 47 4.28 8.40 8.07
N GLY A 48 4.88 9.58 7.97
CA GLY A 48 5.06 10.29 6.70
C GLY A 48 3.81 11.04 6.24
N GLY A 49 3.85 11.53 5.00
CA GLY A 49 2.80 12.40 4.44
C GLY A 49 1.45 11.70 4.30
N THR A 50 1.45 10.43 3.92
CA THR A 50 0.22 9.64 3.75
C THR A 50 -0.45 9.36 5.10
N CYS A 51 0.34 9.17 6.18
CA CYS A 51 -0.19 9.08 7.55
C CYS A 51 -0.86 10.39 7.99
N LEU A 52 -0.23 11.54 7.72
CA LEU A 52 -0.84 12.84 8.00
C LEU A 52 -2.17 13.02 7.27
N LYS A 53 -2.24 12.66 5.98
CA LYS A 53 -3.49 12.72 5.21
C LYS A 53 -4.57 11.79 5.77
N LYS A 54 -4.24 10.51 5.97
CA LYS A 54 -5.22 9.47 6.34
C LYS A 54 -5.68 9.56 7.80
N CYS A 55 -4.88 10.12 8.71
CA CYS A 55 -5.18 10.14 10.14
C CYS A 55 -5.49 11.53 10.73
N TYR A 56 -5.12 12.62 10.05
CA TYR A 56 -5.22 13.96 10.64
C TYR A 56 -5.80 15.04 9.71
N PHE A 57 -5.53 14.99 8.40
CA PHE A 57 -5.89 16.08 7.47
C PHE A 57 -6.51 15.58 6.17
N GLU A 58 -7.83 15.73 6.05
CA GLU A 58 -8.58 15.29 4.86
C GLU A 58 -8.19 16.05 3.57
N THR A 59 -7.77 17.31 3.70
CA THR A 59 -7.43 18.20 2.57
C THR A 59 -5.96 18.14 2.13
N TYR A 60 -5.19 17.17 2.63
CA TYR A 60 -3.78 17.05 2.29
C TYR A 60 -3.55 16.41 0.92
N ARG A 61 -2.38 16.65 0.32
CA ARG A 61 -2.03 16.14 -1.03
C ARG A 61 -2.14 14.62 -1.11
N PHE A 62 -2.55 14.11 -2.27
CA PHE A 62 -2.47 12.68 -2.56
C PHE A 62 -1.00 12.26 -2.68
N SER A 63 -0.68 11.12 -2.08
CA SER A 63 0.62 10.47 -2.15
C SER A 63 0.41 8.98 -2.26
N GLU A 64 1.32 8.34 -2.98
CA GLU A 64 1.29 6.92 -3.28
C GLU A 64 2.15 6.11 -2.31
N ASP A 65 3.04 6.79 -1.58
CA ASP A 65 4.04 6.17 -0.72
C ASP A 65 3.45 5.89 0.66
N LEU A 66 3.76 4.71 1.21
CA LEU A 66 3.43 4.34 2.58
C LEU A 66 4.72 4.24 3.38
N ASP A 67 4.96 5.20 4.27
CA ASP A 67 6.15 5.24 5.10
C ASP A 67 5.93 4.58 6.44
N PHE A 68 6.85 3.69 6.83
CA PHE A 68 6.83 3.05 8.14
C PHE A 68 8.16 3.22 8.85
N THR A 69 8.12 3.26 10.18
CA THR A 69 9.28 2.99 11.03
C THR A 69 9.08 1.64 11.68
N LEU A 70 10.09 0.78 11.57
CA LEU A 70 10.10 -0.54 12.20
C LEU A 70 10.60 -0.42 13.64
N ARG A 71 9.97 -1.17 14.56
CA ARG A 71 10.44 -1.27 15.95
C ARG A 71 11.71 -2.11 16.09
N ASP A 72 11.90 -3.09 15.20
CA ASP A 72 13.10 -3.92 15.10
C ASP A 72 13.47 -4.13 13.63
N ASP A 73 14.50 -3.42 13.17
CA ASP A 73 14.97 -3.41 11.79
C ASP A 73 15.89 -4.59 11.46
N LYS A 74 16.45 -5.27 12.47
CA LYS A 74 17.37 -6.41 12.29
C LYS A 74 16.68 -7.63 11.68
N THR A 75 15.36 -7.63 11.66
CA THR A 75 14.54 -8.72 11.15
C THR A 75 14.14 -8.55 9.68
N LEU A 76 14.54 -7.45 9.05
CA LEU A 76 14.28 -7.17 7.65
C LEU A 76 14.98 -8.19 6.75
N ASN A 77 14.18 -8.90 5.96
CA ASN A 77 14.64 -9.88 5.01
C ASN A 77 13.69 -9.92 3.81
N GLU A 78 14.23 -9.87 2.61
CA GLU A 78 13.45 -9.79 1.37
C GLU A 78 12.49 -10.98 1.20
N THR A 79 12.95 -12.20 1.47
CA THR A 79 12.14 -13.43 1.39
C THR A 79 10.99 -13.39 2.39
N ARG A 80 11.26 -12.89 3.61
CA ARG A 80 10.22 -12.74 4.63
C ARG A 80 9.20 -11.67 4.24
N LEU A 81 9.66 -10.52 3.72
CA LEU A 81 8.78 -9.45 3.22
C LEU A 81 7.86 -9.97 2.11
N LYS A 82 8.42 -10.68 1.12
CA LYS A 82 7.64 -11.33 0.05
C LYS A 82 6.58 -12.29 0.60
N LYS A 83 6.93 -13.10 1.59
CA LYS A 83 5.98 -14.02 2.25
C LYS A 83 4.84 -13.26 2.94
N MET A 84 5.16 -12.26 3.76
CA MET A 84 4.13 -11.48 4.49
C MET A 84 3.22 -10.70 3.53
N PHE A 85 3.78 -10.10 2.46
CA PHE A 85 2.98 -9.39 1.47
C PHE A 85 2.14 -10.32 0.58
N ASN A 86 2.55 -11.57 0.40
CA ASN A 86 1.71 -12.60 -0.20
C ASN A 86 0.47 -12.90 0.67
N GLU A 87 0.67 -13.05 1.99
CA GLU A 87 -0.43 -13.27 2.94
C GLU A 87 -1.38 -12.06 3.00
N ILE A 88 -0.82 -10.85 2.96
CA ILE A 88 -1.61 -9.60 2.88
C ILE A 88 -2.39 -9.51 1.57
N ALA A 89 -1.80 -9.91 0.45
CA ALA A 89 -2.47 -9.91 -0.85
C ALA A 89 -3.67 -10.85 -0.87
N ASP A 90 -3.53 -12.05 -0.30
CA ASP A 90 -4.63 -13.00 -0.14
C ASP A 90 -5.74 -12.42 0.73
N TRP A 91 -5.37 -11.82 1.87
CA TRP A 91 -6.34 -11.17 2.76
C TRP A 91 -7.09 -10.01 2.07
N ILE A 92 -6.38 -9.15 1.34
CA ILE A 92 -6.98 -8.04 0.59
C ILE A 92 -7.97 -8.59 -0.46
N TYR A 93 -7.57 -9.63 -1.20
CA TYR A 93 -8.46 -10.26 -2.18
C TYR A 93 -9.73 -10.80 -1.53
N ASP A 94 -9.61 -11.53 -0.42
CA ASP A 94 -10.76 -12.11 0.28
C ASP A 94 -11.72 -11.04 0.82
N GLN A 95 -11.19 -9.91 1.31
CA GLN A 95 -12.00 -8.84 1.89
C GLN A 95 -12.59 -7.88 0.85
N SER A 96 -11.91 -7.68 -0.28
CA SER A 96 -12.24 -6.57 -1.18
C SER A 96 -12.18 -6.92 -2.66
N GLY A 97 -11.82 -8.14 -3.04
CA GLY A 97 -11.62 -8.56 -4.44
C GLY A 97 -10.55 -7.77 -5.21
N ILE A 98 -9.73 -6.97 -4.53
CA ILE A 98 -8.59 -6.30 -5.16
C ILE A 98 -7.48 -7.34 -5.30
N GLU A 99 -6.96 -7.48 -6.51
CA GLU A 99 -5.81 -8.38 -6.74
C GLU A 99 -4.51 -7.60 -6.53
N CYS A 100 -3.56 -8.20 -5.82
CA CYS A 100 -2.16 -7.76 -5.77
C CYS A 100 -1.30 -8.83 -6.46
N PRO A 101 -1.02 -8.72 -7.78
CA PRO A 101 -0.34 -9.78 -8.51
C PRO A 101 1.10 -9.97 -8.00
N ARG A 102 1.41 -11.18 -7.52
CA ARG A 102 2.64 -11.49 -6.79
C ARG A 102 3.91 -11.26 -7.62
N ASP A 103 3.80 -11.42 -8.93
CA ASP A 103 4.87 -11.16 -9.91
C ASP A 103 5.28 -9.69 -9.98
N THR A 104 4.45 -8.77 -9.46
CA THR A 104 4.75 -7.34 -9.37
C THR A 104 5.50 -6.96 -8.09
N PHE A 105 5.62 -7.86 -7.12
CA PHE A 105 6.24 -7.54 -5.83
C PHE A 105 7.75 -7.38 -6.00
N ARG A 106 8.27 -6.22 -5.64
CA ARG A 106 9.71 -5.93 -5.60
C ARG A 106 10.02 -5.44 -4.21
N PHE A 107 11.01 -6.05 -3.57
CA PHE A 107 11.51 -5.62 -2.27
C PHE A 107 13.03 -5.54 -2.35
N GLU A 108 13.59 -4.48 -1.80
CA GLU A 108 15.03 -4.28 -1.68
C GLU A 108 15.33 -3.94 -0.23
N VAL A 109 16.22 -4.72 0.40
CA VAL A 109 16.68 -4.49 1.77
C VAL A 109 18.12 -3.99 1.70
N TYR A 110 18.39 -2.86 2.34
CA TYR A 110 19.69 -2.19 2.28
C TYR A 110 20.07 -1.58 3.63
N GLU A 111 21.37 -1.37 3.85
CA GLU A 111 21.86 -0.62 5.02
C GLU A 111 21.77 0.89 4.75
N ASN A 112 21.13 1.62 5.65
CA ASN A 112 20.95 3.06 5.51
C ASN A 112 22.20 3.82 5.99
N LYS A 113 22.25 5.13 5.69
CA LYS A 113 23.40 6.01 6.05
C LYS A 113 23.69 6.10 7.56
N ARG A 114 22.81 5.59 8.41
CA ARG A 114 22.94 5.59 9.88
C ARG A 114 23.32 4.21 10.44
N GLY A 115 23.61 3.23 9.57
CA GLY A 115 23.99 1.87 9.95
C GLY A 115 22.83 0.96 10.36
N GLY A 116 21.58 1.40 10.14
CA GLY A 116 20.38 0.58 10.37
C GLY A 116 19.92 -0.10 9.08
N MET A 117 19.09 -1.13 9.20
CA MET A 117 18.51 -1.79 8.03
C MET A 117 17.24 -1.05 7.57
N SER A 118 17.10 -0.87 6.27
CA SER A 118 15.92 -0.28 5.63
C SER A 118 15.43 -1.19 4.51
N ALA A 119 14.16 -1.03 4.13
CA ALA A 119 13.60 -1.71 2.98
C ALA A 119 12.76 -0.76 2.12
N GLU A 120 12.85 -0.89 0.80
CA GLU A 120 11.90 -0.32 -0.16
C GLU A 120 11.07 -1.46 -0.77
N GLY A 121 9.77 -1.22 -0.95
CA GLY A 121 8.84 -2.20 -1.50
C GLY A 121 7.95 -1.59 -2.57
N ARG A 122 7.68 -2.33 -3.65
CA ARG A 122 6.69 -2.00 -4.67
C ARG A 122 5.71 -3.14 -4.83
N VAL A 123 4.42 -2.79 -4.83
CA VAL A 123 3.29 -3.72 -4.92
C VAL A 123 2.37 -3.22 -6.03
N GLY A 124 2.17 -4.02 -7.07
CA GLY A 124 1.16 -3.76 -8.09
C GLY A 124 -0.23 -4.18 -7.62
N TYR A 125 -1.26 -3.61 -8.24
CA TYR A 125 -2.65 -3.93 -7.93
C TYR A 125 -3.51 -4.00 -9.20
N ARG A 126 -4.66 -4.67 -9.10
CA ARG A 126 -5.78 -4.57 -10.04
C ARG A 126 -7.04 -4.26 -9.24
N GLY A 127 -7.53 -3.03 -9.41
CA GLY A 127 -8.67 -2.49 -8.68
C GLY A 127 -9.96 -2.50 -9.50
N PRO A 128 -11.04 -1.86 -9.00
CA PRO A 128 -12.36 -1.86 -9.63
C PRO A 128 -12.40 -1.24 -11.04
N MET A 129 -11.42 -0.41 -11.41
CA MET A 129 -11.28 0.11 -12.78
C MET A 129 -10.66 -0.90 -13.75
N GLN A 130 -10.23 -2.07 -13.26
CA GLN A 130 -9.69 -3.21 -14.03
C GLN A 130 -8.56 -2.81 -15.00
N ARG A 131 -7.79 -1.78 -14.65
CA ARG A 131 -6.64 -1.34 -15.45
C ARG A 131 -5.50 -2.33 -15.24
N ARG A 132 -5.03 -2.95 -16.32
CA ARG A 132 -3.72 -3.61 -16.34
C ARG A 132 -2.69 -2.50 -16.41
N GLY A 133 -1.99 -2.22 -15.31
CA GLY A 133 -0.94 -1.20 -15.29
C GLY A 133 0.10 -1.46 -16.37
N ASN A 134 0.58 -0.41 -17.04
CA ASN A 134 1.87 -0.47 -17.71
C ASN A 134 2.94 -0.70 -16.64
N SER A 135 3.89 -1.61 -16.89
CA SER A 135 5.08 -1.76 -16.04
C SER A 135 5.68 -0.39 -15.73
N PRO A 136 6.06 -0.11 -14.47
CA PRO A 136 6.87 1.06 -14.18
C PRO A 136 8.13 1.00 -15.05
N ARG A 137 8.41 2.08 -15.77
CA ARG A 137 9.74 2.31 -16.34
C ARG A 137 10.73 2.62 -15.23
#